data_AF-A0A958MQI5-F1
#
_entry.id   AF-A0A958MQI5-F1
#
_cell.length_a   1.000
_cell.length_b   1.000
_cell.length_c   1.000
_cell.angle_alpha   90.00
_cell.angle_beta   90.00
_cell.angle_gamma   90.00
#
_symmetry.space_group_name_H-M   'P 1'
#
loop_
_entity.id
_entity.type
_entity.pdbx_description
1 polymer ?
#
loop_
_entity_poly.entity_id
_entity_poly.type
_entity_poly.pdbx_seq_one_letter_code
_entity_poly.pdbx_strand_id
1 'polypeptide(L)'
;MILIVPTASELWRWMCVWFVLCGFHFFCEIHVFQRESGFQEHWVSYLDRLLARMRAGSTLRSALEILEQEEEGFAQAKIAQIRASVVFLQHTESIMKESKMGELIRELRIAHHEPHQSVRRLRNLRRKLSVEVGFRRRSGQVLFQMRIQAWILSGLYLAMLVFVLIRDGTGPGVLWVVGSGIMFVCGLVWLMQLGRRIRWKV
;
A
#
# COMPACT_ATOMS: atom_id res chain seq x y z
N MET A 1 40.13 -18.65 21.60
CA MET A 1 38.71 -18.33 21.31
C MET A 1 38.22 -19.39 20.32
N ILE A 2 37.45 -20.38 20.79
CA ILE A 2 37.00 -21.51 19.96
C ILE A 2 35.82 -21.00 19.13
N LEU A 3 36.02 -20.84 17.83
CA LEU A 3 34.95 -20.59 16.88
C LEU A 3 34.18 -21.90 16.69
N ILE A 4 33.00 -22.00 17.31
CA ILE A 4 32.08 -23.10 17.09
C ILE A 4 31.55 -22.94 15.66
N VAL A 5 32.01 -23.81 14.76
CA VAL A 5 31.54 -23.85 13.38
C VAL A 5 30.21 -24.61 13.35
N PRO A 6 29.10 -23.98 12.92
CA PRO A 6 27.81 -24.65 12.88
C PRO A 6 27.83 -25.81 11.89
N THR A 7 27.14 -26.89 12.23
CA THR A 7 27.02 -28.04 11.32
C THR A 7 26.12 -27.70 10.15
N ALA A 8 26.30 -28.38 9.01
CA ALA A 8 25.46 -28.16 7.82
C ALA A 8 23.94 -28.32 8.11
N SER A 9 23.60 -29.21 9.06
CA SER A 9 22.23 -29.42 9.51
C SER A 9 21.62 -28.21 10.24
N GLU A 10 22.45 -27.44 10.96
CA GLU A 10 22.02 -26.23 11.65
C GLU A 10 21.83 -25.09 10.65
N LEU A 11 22.76 -24.93 9.70
CA LEU A 11 22.64 -23.92 8.63
C LEU A 11 21.34 -24.08 7.83
N TRP A 12 20.99 -25.31 7.46
CA TRP A 12 19.73 -25.60 6.75
C TRP A 12 18.50 -25.19 7.56
N ARG A 13 18.47 -25.50 8.86
CA ARG A 13 17.36 -25.11 9.76
C ARG A 13 17.23 -23.59 9.84
N TRP A 14 18.35 -22.87 9.99
CA TRP A 14 18.35 -21.41 10.01
C TRP A 14 17.86 -20.81 8.68
N MET A 15 18.25 -21.38 7.55
CA MET A 15 17.74 -20.95 6.23
C MET A 15 16.23 -21.14 6.10
N CYS A 16 15.69 -22.29 6.53
CA CYS A 16 14.24 -22.54 6.50
C CYS A 16 13.48 -21.54 7.38
N VAL A 17 13.97 -21.26 8.60
CA VAL A 17 13.37 -20.27 9.50
C VAL A 17 13.39 -18.89 8.86
N TRP A 18 14.52 -18.49 8.26
CA TRP A 18 14.65 -17.20 7.59
C TRP A 18 13.67 -17.06 6.42
N PHE A 19 13.54 -18.11 5.61
CA PHE A 19 12.60 -18.15 4.49
C PHE A 19 11.14 -17.95 4.96
N VAL A 20 10.72 -18.64 6.02
CA VAL A 20 9.37 -18.53 6.59
C VAL A 20 9.10 -17.13 7.14
N LEU A 21 10.04 -16.56 7.91
CA LEU A 21 9.90 -15.22 8.50
C LEU A 21 9.80 -14.14 7.42
N CYS A 22 10.62 -14.23 6.37
CA CYS A 22 10.55 -13.30 5.24
C CYS A 22 9.27 -13.45 4.44
N GLY A 23 8.80 -14.68 4.22
CA GLY A 23 7.51 -14.94 3.57
C GLY A 23 6.33 -14.35 4.36
N PHE A 24 6.32 -14.51 5.69
CA PHE A 24 5.27 -13.98 6.55
C PHE A 24 5.24 -12.45 6.56
N HIS A 25 6.40 -11.79 6.74
CA HIS A 25 6.48 -10.34 6.71
C HIS A 25 6.00 -9.77 5.36
N PHE A 26 6.34 -10.44 4.26
CA PHE A 26 5.88 -10.08 2.92
C PHE A 26 4.36 -10.19 2.78
N PHE A 27 3.77 -11.28 3.25
CA PHE A 27 2.32 -11.50 3.22
C PHE A 27 1.57 -10.41 3.98
N CYS A 28 2.04 -10.05 5.18
CA CYS A 28 1.45 -8.96 5.96
C CYS A 28 1.51 -7.60 5.24
N GLU A 29 2.66 -7.26 4.63
CA GLU A 29 2.78 -5.99 3.90
C GLU A 29 1.86 -5.93 2.67
N ILE A 30 1.70 -7.03 1.94
CA ILE A 30 0.79 -7.10 0.79
C ILE A 30 -0.64 -6.84 1.22
N HIS A 31 -1.10 -7.50 2.29
CA HIS A 31 -2.48 -7.38 2.75
C HIS A 31 -2.83 -5.96 3.20
N VAL A 32 -1.91 -5.28 3.89
CA VAL A 32 -2.11 -3.88 4.30
C VAL A 32 -2.17 -2.97 3.06
N PHE A 33 -1.29 -3.18 2.08
CA PHE A 33 -1.24 -2.39 0.86
C PHE A 33 -2.49 -2.56 -0.02
N GLN A 34 -3.02 -3.77 -0.14
CA GLN A 34 -4.24 -4.06 -0.90
C GLN A 34 -5.46 -3.35 -0.30
N ARG A 35 -5.59 -3.32 1.03
CA ARG A 35 -6.76 -2.77 1.71
C ARG A 35 -6.91 -1.25 1.55
N GLU A 36 -5.81 -0.50 1.57
CA GLU A 36 -5.87 0.95 1.35
C GLU A 36 -6.09 1.34 -0.11
N SER A 37 -5.52 0.58 -1.03
CA SER A 37 -5.53 0.90 -2.47
C SER A 37 -6.92 0.71 -3.08
N GLY A 38 -7.62 -0.37 -2.70
CA GLY A 38 -8.96 -0.66 -3.22
C GLY A 38 -10.00 0.39 -2.84
N PHE A 39 -9.86 1.00 -1.66
CA PHE A 39 -10.82 2.02 -1.21
C PHE A 39 -10.73 3.32 -2.03
N GLN A 40 -9.51 3.77 -2.37
CA GLN A 40 -9.34 5.02 -3.12
C GLN A 40 -9.81 4.89 -4.57
N GLU A 41 -9.52 3.76 -5.22
CA GLU A 41 -9.93 3.50 -6.61
C GLU A 41 -11.45 3.42 -6.73
N HIS A 42 -12.10 2.72 -5.80
CA HIS A 42 -13.57 2.67 -5.72
C HIS A 42 -14.17 4.06 -5.57
N TRP A 43 -13.50 4.96 -4.82
CA TRP A 43 -13.99 6.31 -4.60
C TRP A 43 -13.94 7.22 -5.82
N VAL A 44 -12.96 7.04 -6.71
CA VAL A 44 -12.91 7.79 -7.98
C VAL A 44 -14.11 7.40 -8.86
N SER A 45 -14.41 6.11 -8.97
CA SER A 45 -15.57 5.61 -9.70
C SER A 45 -16.89 6.11 -9.07
N TYR A 46 -16.97 6.12 -7.74
CA TYR A 46 -18.10 6.67 -7.01
C TYR A 46 -18.35 8.14 -7.33
N LEU A 47 -17.29 8.97 -7.32
CA LEU A 47 -17.40 10.39 -7.68
C LEU A 47 -17.84 10.61 -9.14
N ASP A 48 -17.46 9.73 -10.06
CA ASP A 48 -17.91 9.82 -11.46
C ASP A 48 -19.42 9.59 -11.58
N ARG A 49 -19.96 8.57 -10.90
CA ARG A 49 -21.41 8.33 -10.84
C ARG A 49 -22.16 9.46 -10.13
N LEU A 50 -21.60 9.97 -9.04
CA LEU A 50 -22.17 11.10 -8.31
C LEU A 50 -22.25 12.36 -9.19
N LEU A 51 -21.16 12.69 -9.89
CA LEU A 51 -21.12 13.81 -10.81
C LEU A 51 -22.10 13.64 -11.98
N ALA A 52 -22.27 12.43 -12.49
CA ALA A 52 -23.24 12.13 -13.55
C ALA A 52 -24.68 12.41 -13.08
N ARG A 53 -25.06 11.92 -11.90
CA ARG A 53 -26.38 12.18 -11.29
C ARG A 53 -26.63 13.67 -11.04
N MET A 54 -25.62 14.39 -10.54
CA MET A 54 -25.74 15.83 -10.32
C MET A 54 -25.89 16.62 -11.62
N ARG A 55 -25.23 16.21 -12.71
CA ARG A 55 -25.43 16.81 -14.04
C ARG A 55 -26.80 16.52 -14.63
N ALA A 56 -27.41 15.39 -14.25
CA ALA A 56 -28.78 15.06 -14.59
C ALA A 56 -29.82 15.85 -13.77
N GLY A 57 -29.39 16.79 -12.91
CA GLY A 57 -30.27 17.66 -12.13
C GLY A 57 -30.55 17.17 -10.71
N SER A 58 -29.97 16.05 -10.28
CA SER A 58 -30.13 15.59 -8.89
C SER A 58 -29.34 16.48 -7.92
N THR A 59 -29.92 16.78 -6.76
CA THR A 59 -29.17 17.44 -5.67
C THR A 59 -28.09 16.49 -5.13
N LEU A 60 -27.01 17.03 -4.56
CA LEU A 60 -25.94 16.21 -3.97
C LEU A 60 -26.49 15.19 -2.95
N ARG A 61 -27.47 15.60 -2.13
CA ARG A 61 -28.09 14.73 -1.12
C ARG A 61 -28.85 13.57 -1.77
N SER A 62 -29.71 13.86 -2.74
CA SER A 62 -30.47 12.83 -3.47
C SER A 62 -29.56 11.90 -4.26
N ALA A 63 -28.53 12.44 -4.90
CA ALA A 63 -27.55 11.66 -5.64
C ALA A 63 -26.75 10.71 -4.72
N LEU A 64 -26.36 11.15 -3.51
CA LEU A 64 -25.71 10.28 -2.51
C LEU A 64 -26.64 9.18 -2.01
N GLU A 65 -27.91 9.49 -1.77
CA GLU A 65 -28.90 8.51 -1.32
C GLU A 65 -29.17 7.42 -2.38
N ILE A 66 -29.30 7.82 -3.64
CA ILE A 66 -29.46 6.86 -4.75
C ILE A 66 -28.23 5.95 -4.85
N LEU A 67 -27.02 6.52 -4.77
CA LEU A 67 -25.79 5.73 -4.84
C LEU A 67 -25.56 4.82 -3.62
N GLU A 68 -26.03 5.21 -2.44
CA GLU A 68 -26.01 4.34 -1.26
C GLU A 68 -26.91 3.12 -1.45
N GLN A 69 -28.05 3.28 -2.14
CA GLN A 69 -28.98 2.18 -2.42
C GLN A 69 -28.48 1.26 -3.55
N GLU A 70 -27.69 1.79 -4.49
CA GLU A 70 -27.07 1.01 -5.58
C GLU A 70 -25.89 0.13 -5.11
N GLU A 71 -25.31 0.42 -3.95
CA GLU A 71 -24.14 -0.29 -3.42
C GLU A 71 -24.54 -1.36 -2.41
N GLU A 72 -23.73 -2.42 -2.33
CA GLU A 72 -23.98 -3.55 -1.43
C GLU A 72 -22.83 -3.75 -0.42
N GLY A 73 -23.18 -4.29 0.75
CA GLY A 73 -22.22 -4.74 1.76
C GLY A 73 -21.39 -3.62 2.39
N PHE A 74 -20.06 -3.77 2.34
CA PHE A 74 -19.14 -2.86 3.04
C PHE A 74 -19.07 -1.46 2.41
N ALA A 75 -19.23 -1.37 1.08
CA ALA A 75 -19.23 -0.08 0.37
C ALA A 75 -20.44 0.76 0.80
N GLN A 76 -21.62 0.13 0.82
CA GLN A 76 -22.86 0.75 1.30
C GLN A 76 -22.71 1.31 2.71
N ALA A 77 -22.23 0.52 3.66
CA ALA A 77 -22.05 0.96 5.05
C ALA A 77 -21.12 2.18 5.15
N LYS A 78 -20.04 2.22 4.36
CA LYS A 78 -19.14 3.39 4.31
C LYS A 78 -19.78 4.61 3.68
N ILE A 79 -20.54 4.43 2.60
CA ILE A 79 -21.25 5.53 1.94
C ILE A 79 -22.31 6.10 2.89
N ALA A 80 -23.04 5.25 3.60
CA ALA A 80 -24.01 5.65 4.61
C ALA A 80 -23.36 6.51 5.71
N GLN A 81 -22.18 6.11 6.20
CA GLN A 81 -21.41 6.90 7.16
C GLN A 81 -20.98 8.26 6.59
N ILE A 82 -20.57 8.30 5.32
CA ILE A 82 -20.18 9.55 4.64
C ILE A 82 -21.39 10.46 4.44
N ARG A 83 -22.51 9.92 3.95
CA ARG A 83 -23.77 10.66 3.81
C ARG A 83 -24.20 11.24 5.15
N ALA A 84 -24.21 10.42 6.21
CA ALA A 84 -24.53 10.87 7.55
C ALA A 84 -23.58 11.98 8.02
N SER A 85 -22.28 11.87 7.75
CA SER A 85 -21.27 12.88 8.10
C SER A 85 -21.39 14.18 7.28
N VAL A 86 -21.89 14.11 6.05
CA VAL A 86 -22.09 15.27 5.17
C VAL A 86 -23.39 16.00 5.52
N VAL A 87 -24.46 15.25 5.84
CA VAL A 87 -25.80 15.79 6.14
C VAL A 87 -25.93 16.23 7.60
N PHE A 88 -25.38 15.48 8.55
CA PHE A 88 -25.48 15.77 9.98
C PHE A 88 -24.16 16.33 10.53
N LEU A 89 -24.16 17.61 10.93
CA LEU A 89 -22.97 18.30 11.44
C LEU A 89 -22.47 17.79 12.80
N GLN A 90 -23.33 17.16 13.60
CA GLN A 90 -23.09 16.98 15.04
C GLN A 90 -22.13 15.84 15.44
N HIS A 91 -21.70 14.96 14.53
CA HIS A 91 -21.00 13.71 14.90
C HIS A 91 -19.55 13.59 14.38
N THR A 92 -18.97 14.65 13.80
CA THR A 92 -17.79 14.48 12.91
C THR A 92 -16.44 14.92 13.50
N GLU A 93 -16.38 15.47 14.71
CA GLU A 93 -15.12 15.99 15.25
C GLU A 93 -14.06 14.91 15.54
N SER A 94 -14.47 13.67 15.83
CA SER A 94 -13.52 12.57 16.11
C SER A 94 -12.98 11.87 14.85
N ILE A 95 -13.76 11.82 13.75
CA ILE A 95 -13.38 11.16 12.49
C ILE A 95 -12.50 12.08 11.60
N MET A 96 -12.56 13.39 11.83
CA MET A 96 -11.93 14.41 10.97
C MET A 96 -10.44 14.69 11.22
N LYS A 97 -9.84 14.17 12.30
CA LYS A 97 -8.41 14.41 12.56
C LYS A 97 -7.55 13.51 11.66
N GLU A 98 -7.02 14.13 10.60
CA GLU A 98 -5.85 13.69 9.80
C GLU A 98 -6.01 12.50 8.83
N SER A 99 -7.21 11.95 8.64
CA SER A 99 -7.42 10.91 7.62
C SER A 99 -7.77 11.49 6.24
N LYS A 100 -7.34 10.82 5.15
CA LYS A 100 -7.78 11.14 3.77
C LYS A 100 -9.31 11.14 3.62
N MET A 101 -10.00 10.32 4.43
CA MET A 101 -11.45 10.31 4.48
C MET A 101 -12.02 11.62 5.05
N GLY A 102 -11.36 12.20 6.06
CA GLY A 102 -11.75 13.49 6.62
C GLY A 102 -11.67 14.62 5.60
N GLU A 103 -10.62 14.65 4.78
CA GLU A 103 -10.51 15.62 3.66
C GLU A 103 -11.66 15.46 2.66
N LEU A 104 -12.00 14.23 2.33
CA LEU A 104 -13.09 13.93 1.42
C LEU A 104 -14.46 14.38 1.94
N ILE A 105 -14.76 14.04 3.19
CA ILE A 105 -16.01 14.45 3.86
C ILE A 105 -16.08 15.97 3.94
N ARG A 106 -14.97 16.64 4.23
CA ARG A 106 -14.88 18.11 4.26
C ARG A 106 -15.23 18.70 2.89
N GLU A 107 -14.64 18.20 1.81
CA GLU A 107 -14.92 18.69 0.45
C GLU A 107 -16.37 18.43 0.03
N LEU A 108 -16.93 17.26 0.35
CA LEU A 108 -18.35 16.95 0.12
C LEU A 108 -19.27 17.88 0.91
N ARG A 109 -18.92 18.20 2.16
CA ARG A 109 -19.68 19.13 3.00
C ARG A 109 -19.68 20.53 2.40
N ILE A 110 -18.53 21.02 1.94
CA ILE A 110 -18.46 22.35 1.30
C ILE A 110 -19.27 22.34 0.00
N ALA A 111 -19.18 21.28 -0.80
CA ALA A 111 -20.00 21.11 -2.00
C ALA A 111 -21.51 21.08 -1.69
N HIS A 112 -21.91 20.58 -0.51
CA HIS A 112 -23.31 20.60 -0.07
C HIS A 112 -23.79 22.02 0.26
N HIS A 113 -22.95 22.84 0.91
CA HIS A 113 -23.30 24.20 1.31
C HIS A 113 -23.26 25.19 0.13
N GLU A 114 -22.46 24.91 -0.90
CA GLU A 114 -22.32 25.74 -2.11
C GLU A 114 -22.86 25.02 -3.36
N PRO A 115 -24.19 24.86 -3.51
CA PRO A 115 -24.77 24.04 -4.57
C PRO A 115 -24.39 24.52 -5.98
N HIS A 116 -24.23 25.83 -6.17
CA HIS A 116 -23.84 26.45 -7.44
C HIS A 116 -22.41 26.12 -7.88
N GLN A 117 -21.50 25.76 -6.94
CA GLN A 117 -20.12 25.35 -7.24
C GLN A 117 -19.85 23.86 -7.00
N SER A 118 -20.83 23.14 -6.48
CA SER A 118 -20.73 21.74 -6.06
C SER A 118 -20.12 20.83 -7.15
N VAL A 119 -20.63 20.90 -8.38
CA VAL A 119 -20.14 20.11 -9.52
C VAL A 119 -18.69 20.45 -9.87
N ARG A 120 -18.31 21.73 -9.85
CA ARG A 120 -16.94 22.17 -10.14
C ARG A 120 -15.98 21.70 -9.06
N ARG A 121 -16.34 21.85 -7.78
CA ARG A 121 -15.53 21.37 -6.63
C ARG A 121 -15.35 19.86 -6.67
N LEU A 122 -16.43 19.10 -6.88
CA LEU A 122 -16.36 17.64 -6.96
C LEU A 122 -15.54 17.16 -8.16
N ARG A 123 -15.60 17.86 -9.29
CA ARG A 123 -14.72 17.58 -10.45
C ARG A 123 -13.24 17.80 -10.09
N ASN A 124 -12.92 18.87 -9.37
CA ASN A 124 -11.55 19.13 -8.92
C ASN A 124 -11.08 18.06 -7.93
N LEU A 125 -11.92 17.68 -6.96
CA LEU A 125 -11.64 16.59 -6.02
C LEU A 125 -11.39 15.27 -6.75
N ARG A 126 -12.26 14.92 -7.70
CA ARG A 126 -12.11 13.72 -8.54
C ARG A 126 -10.80 13.73 -9.31
N ARG A 127 -10.41 14.88 -9.89
CA ARG A 127 -9.13 15.03 -10.59
C ARG A 127 -7.96 14.83 -9.64
N LYS A 128 -7.98 15.45 -8.46
CA LYS A 128 -6.94 15.29 -7.43
C LYS A 128 -6.79 13.82 -7.03
N LEU A 129 -7.89 13.15 -6.69
CA LEU A 129 -7.88 11.74 -6.32
C LEU A 129 -7.40 10.84 -7.46
N SER A 130 -7.81 11.11 -8.70
CA SER A 130 -7.35 10.34 -9.87
C SER A 130 -5.84 10.47 -10.10
N VAL A 131 -5.28 11.67 -9.92
CA VAL A 131 -3.82 11.89 -9.96
C VAL A 131 -3.13 11.13 -8.83
N GLU A 132 -3.65 11.21 -7.60
CA GLU A 132 -3.09 10.48 -6.45
C GLU A 132 -3.13 8.96 -6.66
N VAL A 133 -4.23 8.41 -7.17
CA VAL A 133 -4.39 6.97 -7.46
C VAL A 133 -3.43 6.56 -8.57
N GLY A 134 -3.34 7.33 -9.66
CA GLY A 134 -2.40 7.06 -10.76
C GLY A 134 -0.95 7.08 -10.29
N PHE A 135 -0.62 8.04 -9.42
CA PHE A 135 0.70 8.15 -8.81
C PHE A 135 1.01 6.98 -7.88
N ARG A 136 0.09 6.60 -6.98
CA ARG A 136 0.22 5.43 -6.10
C ARG A 136 0.38 4.12 -6.88
N ARG A 137 -0.34 3.96 -7.99
CA ARG A 137 -0.21 2.80 -8.86
C ARG A 137 1.19 2.74 -9.48
N ARG A 138 1.69 3.86 -10.02
CA ARG A 138 3.04 3.92 -10.61
C ARG A 138 4.14 3.71 -9.57
N SER A 139 4.05 4.35 -8.41
CA SER A 139 5.04 4.16 -7.34
C SER A 139 4.99 2.75 -6.76
N GLY A 140 3.80 2.16 -6.61
CA GLY A 140 3.62 0.76 -6.26
C GLY A 140 4.24 -0.20 -7.27
N GLN A 141 4.09 0.07 -8.57
CA GLN A 141 4.74 -0.72 -9.64
C GLN A 141 6.27 -0.63 -9.55
N VAL A 142 6.84 0.55 -9.33
CA VAL A 142 8.29 0.72 -9.16
C VAL A 142 8.79 -0.03 -7.92
N LEU A 143 8.10 0.09 -6.79
CA LEU A 143 8.45 -0.66 -5.57
C LEU A 143 8.34 -2.18 -5.78
N PHE A 144 7.32 -2.63 -6.51
CA PHE A 144 7.15 -4.04 -6.84
C PHE A 144 8.29 -4.55 -7.74
N GLN A 145 8.69 -3.77 -8.75
CA GLN A 145 9.85 -4.09 -9.60
C GLN A 145 11.14 -4.15 -8.78
N MET A 146 11.39 -3.19 -7.90
CA MET A 146 12.55 -3.21 -7.00
C MET A 146 12.55 -4.46 -6.10
N ARG A 147 11.38 -4.86 -5.59
CA ARG A 147 11.24 -6.10 -4.80
C ARG A 147 11.57 -7.33 -5.64
N ILE A 148 11.01 -7.46 -6.85
CA ILE A 148 11.34 -8.57 -7.75
C ILE A 148 12.83 -8.63 -8.05
N GLN A 149 13.46 -7.49 -8.34
CA GLN A 149 14.88 -7.44 -8.63
C GLN A 149 15.72 -7.88 -7.42
N ALA A 150 15.34 -7.46 -6.21
CA ALA A 150 15.98 -7.92 -4.98
C ALA A 150 15.84 -9.44 -4.78
N TRP A 151 14.68 -10.01 -5.13
CA TRP A 151 14.46 -11.47 -5.09
C TRP A 151 15.33 -12.23 -6.07
N ILE A 152 15.39 -11.77 -7.32
CA ILE A 152 16.25 -12.37 -8.35
C ILE A 152 17.71 -12.36 -7.87
N LEU A 153 18.18 -11.21 -7.36
CA LEU A 153 19.54 -11.09 -6.84
C LEU A 153 19.78 -11.99 -5.62
N SER A 154 18.80 -12.13 -4.74
CA SER A 154 18.86 -13.05 -3.59
C SER A 154 18.98 -14.52 -4.04
N GLY A 155 18.22 -14.92 -5.06
CA GLY A 155 18.29 -16.26 -5.63
C GLY A 155 19.65 -16.57 -6.25
N LEU A 156 20.21 -15.63 -7.03
CA LEU A 156 21.56 -15.77 -7.59
C LEU A 156 22.62 -15.88 -6.50
N TYR A 157 22.51 -15.04 -5.46
CA TYR A 157 23.43 -15.06 -4.33
C TYR A 157 23.39 -16.41 -3.60
N LEU A 158 22.18 -16.94 -3.37
CA LEU A 158 22.01 -18.24 -2.74
C LEU A 158 22.61 -19.38 -3.57
N ALA A 159 22.39 -19.39 -4.88
CA ALA A 159 22.97 -20.39 -5.77
C ALA A 159 24.50 -20.37 -5.75
N MET A 160 25.10 -19.17 -5.72
CA MET A 160 26.54 -18.99 -5.60
C MET A 160 27.07 -19.50 -4.26
N LEU A 161 26.34 -19.24 -3.17
CA LEU A 161 26.70 -19.71 -1.84
C LEU A 161 26.67 -21.25 -1.77
N VAL A 162 25.64 -21.90 -2.32
CA VAL A 162 25.57 -23.36 -2.40
C VAL A 162 26.73 -23.92 -3.24
N PHE A 163 27.04 -23.30 -4.37
CA PHE A 163 28.15 -23.74 -5.23
C PHE A 163 29.49 -23.69 -4.50
N VAL A 164 29.80 -22.60 -3.79
CA VAL A 164 31.05 -22.48 -3.03
C VAL A 164 31.11 -23.51 -1.89
N LEU A 165 30.00 -23.74 -1.19
CA LEU A 165 29.95 -24.75 -0.12
C LEU A 165 30.20 -26.17 -0.64
N ILE A 166 29.68 -26.51 -1.82
CA ILE A 166 29.90 -27.83 -2.44
C ILE A 166 31.35 -27.97 -2.94
N ARG A 167 31.90 -26.92 -3.55
CA ARG A 167 33.21 -26.96 -4.20
C ARG A 167 34.38 -26.85 -3.23
N ASP A 168 34.34 -25.87 -2.33
CA ASP A 168 35.47 -25.50 -1.48
C ASP A 168 35.32 -26.04 -0.04
N GLY A 169 34.16 -26.63 0.31
CA GLY A 169 33.89 -27.16 1.64
C GLY A 169 34.00 -26.07 2.72
N THR A 170 34.76 -26.34 3.80
CA THR A 170 35.06 -25.38 4.88
C THR A 170 36.38 -24.63 4.68
N GLY A 171 36.82 -24.45 3.43
CA GLY A 171 38.05 -23.72 3.12
C GLY A 171 37.99 -22.23 3.47
N PRO A 172 39.13 -21.51 3.40
CA PRO A 172 39.20 -20.06 3.68
C PRO A 172 38.31 -19.21 2.77
N GLY A 173 37.86 -19.74 1.62
CA GLY A 173 36.88 -19.11 0.74
C GLY A 173 35.51 -18.85 1.39
N VAL A 174 35.11 -19.68 2.38
CA VAL A 174 33.83 -19.54 3.07
C VAL A 174 33.74 -18.21 3.84
N LEU A 175 34.85 -17.73 4.41
CA LEU A 175 34.86 -16.46 5.15
C LEU A 175 34.49 -15.27 4.26
N TRP A 176 35.00 -15.24 3.02
CA TRP A 176 34.69 -14.20 2.04
C TRP A 176 33.23 -14.24 1.60
N VAL A 177 32.69 -15.45 1.41
CA VAL A 177 31.27 -15.64 1.10
C VAL A 177 30.41 -15.16 2.26
N VAL A 178 30.69 -15.58 3.49
CA VAL A 178 29.93 -15.11 4.68
C VAL A 178 30.02 -13.60 4.84
N GLY A 179 31.19 -13.00 4.63
CA GLY A 179 31.38 -11.54 4.65
C GLY A 179 30.51 -10.83 3.61
N SER A 180 30.46 -11.35 2.39
CA SER A 180 29.57 -10.83 1.35
C SER A 180 28.08 -11.01 1.69
N GLY A 181 27.73 -12.04 2.46
CA GLY A 181 26.35 -12.34 2.87
C GLY A 181 25.82 -11.34 3.89
N ILE A 182 26.66 -10.95 4.86
CA ILE A 182 26.33 -9.88 5.80
C ILE A 182 26.08 -8.57 5.04
N MET A 183 26.97 -8.22 4.11
CA MET A 183 26.81 -7.03 3.28
C MET A 183 25.54 -7.07 2.43
N PHE A 184 25.19 -8.25 1.90
CA PHE A 184 23.96 -8.47 1.14
C PHE A 184 22.70 -8.27 2.00
N VAL A 185 22.66 -8.85 3.21
CA VAL A 185 21.54 -8.66 4.15
C VAL A 185 21.39 -7.19 4.54
N CYS A 186 22.51 -6.49 4.82
CA CYS A 186 22.49 -5.06 5.06
C CYS A 186 21.90 -4.29 3.87
N GLY A 187 22.26 -4.65 2.64
CA GLY A 187 21.70 -4.08 1.41
C GLY A 187 20.19 -4.31 1.27
N LEU A 188 19.70 -5.52 1.58
CA LEU A 188 18.26 -5.83 1.56
C LEU A 188 17.49 -5.02 2.62
N VAL A 189 18.00 -4.96 3.85
CA VAL A 189 17.41 -4.15 4.91
C VAL A 189 17.36 -2.67 4.51
N TRP A 190 18.46 -2.16 3.94
CA TRP A 190 18.52 -0.80 3.42
C TRP A 190 17.47 -0.55 2.34
N LEU A 191 17.35 -1.45 1.36
CA LEU A 191 16.35 -1.35 0.29
C LEU A 191 14.91 -1.34 0.83
N MET A 192 14.62 -2.19 1.81
CA MET A 192 13.30 -2.23 2.47
C MET A 192 13.02 -0.95 3.26
N GLN A 193 14.01 -0.41 3.98
CA GLN A 193 13.87 0.87 4.67
C GLN A 193 13.68 2.04 3.71
N LEU A 194 14.40 2.04 2.58
CA LEU A 194 14.26 3.05 1.53
C LEU A 194 12.83 3.03 0.98
N GLY A 195 12.29 1.85 0.68
CA GLY A 195 10.91 1.70 0.22
C GLY A 195 9.86 2.32 1.15
N ARG A 196 10.08 2.28 2.47
CA ARG A 196 9.19 2.90 3.47
C ARG A 196 9.40 4.41 3.62
N ARG A 197 10.62 4.91 3.39
CA ARG A 197 10.97 6.34 3.58
C ARG A 197 10.77 7.21 2.35
N ILE A 198 10.61 6.63 1.16
CA ILE A 198 10.34 7.41 -0.05
C ILE A 198 8.96 8.05 0.06
N ARG A 199 8.95 9.31 0.50
CA ARG A 199 7.79 10.21 0.39
C ARG A 199 7.73 10.67 -1.05
N TRP A 200 7.03 9.90 -1.86
CA TRP A 200 6.74 10.25 -3.24
C TRP A 200 5.95 11.57 -3.24
N LYS A 201 6.57 12.66 -3.71
CA LYS A 201 5.88 13.97 -3.87
C LYS A 201 5.00 13.91 -5.11
N VAL A 202 3.70 14.17 -4.93
CA VAL A 202 2.70 14.36 -6.00
C VAL A 202 2.87 15.74 -6.62
#